data_AF-A0A076HF02-F1
#
_entry.id   AF-A0A076HF02-F1
#
_cell.length_a   1.000
_cell.length_b   1.000
_cell.length_c   1.000
_cell.angle_alpha   90.00
_cell.angle_beta   90.00
_cell.angle_gamma   90.00
#
_symmetry.space_group_name_H-M   'P 1'
#
loop_
_entity.id
_entity.type
_entity.pdbx_description
1 polymer ?
#
loop_
_entity_poly.entity_id
_entity_poly.type
_entity_poly.pdbx_seq_one_letter_code
_entity_poly.pdbx_strand_id
1 'polypeptide(L)'
;MRLPLLLAGLLLFSGHTALAVDQPNSALVAQLPPQDSAGRMEFFNRELDRAEQLYDNLMFDEADRVADMTIARINAFLGQNRGIEGVDEIEAVYTARVNQLRQLKAFKAAAREQMERDGAANYDQKRAARERKLREQREHQYRMAVEARRIAEARAARWWSIWAGRSYSPILIFN
;
A
#
# COMPACT_ATOMS: atom_id res chain seq x y z
N MET A 1 62.34 29.63 -56.92
CA MET A 1 62.19 29.48 -58.38
C MET A 1 60.71 29.48 -58.72
N ARG A 2 60.30 30.42 -59.59
CA ARG A 2 59.23 30.33 -60.61
C ARG A 2 57.90 29.63 -60.27
N LEU A 3 56.85 30.44 -60.04
CA LEU A 3 55.51 30.26 -60.67
C LEU A 3 55.67 30.23 -62.21
N PRO A 4 54.75 29.70 -63.06
CA PRO A 4 53.30 30.04 -63.08
C PRO A 4 52.30 29.09 -63.85
N LEU A 5 51.04 29.59 -63.99
CA LEU A 5 50.04 29.40 -65.08
C LEU A 5 49.20 28.09 -65.10
N LEU A 6 47.88 28.10 -64.86
CA LEU A 6 46.71 28.70 -65.58
C LEU A 6 46.14 27.78 -66.68
N LEU A 7 44.83 27.50 -66.62
CA LEU A 7 43.80 27.51 -67.69
C LEU A 7 42.61 26.66 -67.20
N ALA A 8 41.51 27.28 -66.75
CA ALA A 8 40.40 27.79 -67.58
C ALA A 8 39.49 26.68 -68.11
N GLY A 9 38.32 26.57 -67.50
CA GLY A 9 37.18 25.76 -67.94
C GLY A 9 35.89 26.46 -67.52
N LEU A 10 35.64 27.61 -68.13
CA LEU A 10 34.45 28.44 -67.95
C LEU A 10 33.33 27.85 -68.83
N LEU A 11 32.26 27.31 -68.23
CA LEU A 11 30.96 27.22 -68.89
C LEU A 11 29.89 27.78 -67.95
N LEU A 12 29.57 29.02 -68.24
CA LEU A 12 28.40 29.74 -67.76
C LEU A 12 27.13 29.08 -68.31
N PHE A 13 26.21 28.73 -67.42
CA PHE A 13 24.78 28.84 -67.74
C PHE A 13 24.12 29.66 -66.62
N SER A 14 23.70 30.85 -67.02
CA SER A 14 23.02 31.87 -66.23
C SER A 14 21.50 31.68 -66.28
N GLY A 15 20.84 31.98 -65.16
CA GLY A 15 19.38 32.13 -65.00
C GLY A 15 18.84 31.09 -64.02
N HIS A 16 18.50 31.40 -62.76
CA HIS A 16 17.58 32.44 -62.34
C HIS A 16 17.98 33.05 -60.99
N THR A 17 17.73 34.34 -60.85
CA THR A 17 17.72 35.09 -59.58
C THR A 17 16.66 34.54 -58.62
N ALA A 18 17.06 34.21 -57.40
CA ALA A 18 16.19 34.28 -56.23
C ALA A 18 17.06 34.60 -55.00
N LEU A 19 16.98 35.86 -54.56
CA LEU A 19 17.28 36.26 -53.19
C LEU A 19 16.33 35.49 -52.26
N ALA A 20 16.87 34.60 -51.45
CA ALA A 20 16.27 34.19 -50.18
C ALA A 20 17.36 34.45 -49.15
N VAL A 21 17.44 35.66 -48.60
CA VAL A 21 16.68 36.07 -47.41
C VAL A 21 16.76 34.98 -46.33
N ASP A 22 17.70 35.23 -45.42
CA ASP A 22 17.65 34.92 -44.00
C ASP A 22 16.38 34.21 -43.52
N GLN A 23 16.54 32.98 -43.03
CA GLN A 23 15.64 32.43 -42.03
C GLN A 23 16.47 31.84 -40.87
N PRO A 24 16.86 32.64 -39.88
CA PRO A 24 17.15 32.15 -38.55
C PRO A 24 15.81 32.08 -37.80
N ASN A 25 14.90 31.19 -38.21
CA ASN A 25 13.64 30.96 -37.50
C ASN A 25 13.45 29.46 -37.26
N SER A 26 14.39 28.85 -36.54
CA SER A 26 14.01 27.86 -35.53
C SER A 26 13.91 28.59 -34.20
N ALA A 27 12.97 29.54 -34.13
CA ALA A 27 12.43 29.93 -32.85
C ALA A 27 11.90 28.62 -32.24
N LEU A 28 12.52 28.18 -31.15
CA LEU A 28 11.85 27.39 -30.12
C LEU A 28 10.51 28.08 -29.88
N VAL A 29 9.45 27.61 -30.55
CA VAL A 29 8.09 27.94 -30.16
C VAL A 29 7.99 27.31 -28.79
N ALA A 30 8.16 28.11 -27.73
CA ALA A 30 7.84 27.71 -26.38
C ALA A 30 6.41 27.18 -26.43
N GLN A 31 6.28 25.86 -26.54
CA GLN A 31 4.98 25.22 -26.64
C GLN A 31 4.31 25.49 -25.31
N LEU A 32 3.25 26.29 -25.35
CA LEU A 32 2.48 26.61 -24.16
C LEU A 32 1.98 25.30 -23.52
N PRO A 33 1.98 25.21 -22.19
CA PRO A 33 1.48 24.02 -21.50
C PRO A 33 0.01 23.74 -21.90
N PRO A 34 -0.40 22.46 -22.00
CA PRO A 34 -1.77 22.09 -22.32
C PRO A 34 -2.78 22.75 -21.38
N GLN A 35 -3.98 23.08 -21.88
CA GLN A 35 -5.02 23.81 -21.13
C GLN A 35 -5.46 23.15 -19.81
N ASP A 36 -5.27 21.84 -19.65
CA ASP A 36 -5.63 21.09 -18.44
C ASP A 36 -4.45 20.78 -17.49
N SER A 37 -3.24 21.27 -17.80
CA SER A 37 -2.02 20.87 -17.08
C SER A 37 -2.06 21.22 -15.60
N ALA A 38 -2.54 22.43 -15.27
CA ALA A 38 -2.68 22.88 -13.89
C ALA A 38 -3.60 21.98 -13.06
N GLY A 39 -4.76 21.61 -13.61
CA GLY A 39 -5.72 20.72 -12.92
C GLY A 39 -5.16 19.31 -12.71
N ARG A 40 -4.41 18.78 -13.68
CA ARG A 40 -3.73 17.48 -13.54
C ARG A 40 -2.64 17.52 -12.49
N MET A 41 -1.83 18.57 -12.47
CA MET A 41 -0.75 18.74 -11.48
C MET A 41 -1.30 18.89 -10.05
N GLU A 42 -2.38 19.66 -9.87
CA GLU A 42 -3.06 19.77 -8.57
C GLU A 42 -3.61 18.41 -8.11
N PHE A 43 -4.19 17.64 -9.03
CA PHE A 43 -4.63 16.27 -8.74
C PHE A 43 -3.47 15.38 -8.29
N PHE A 44 -2.31 15.42 -8.96
CA PHE A 44 -1.13 14.63 -8.57
C PHE A 44 -0.64 15.00 -7.17
N ASN A 45 -0.58 16.29 -6.85
CA ASN A 45 -0.16 16.76 -5.53
C ASN A 45 -1.10 16.22 -4.43
N ARG A 46 -2.42 16.33 -4.63
CA ARG A 46 -3.40 15.82 -3.67
C ARG A 46 -3.29 14.32 -3.43
N GLU A 47 -3.09 13.52 -4.49
CA GLU A 47 -2.96 12.07 -4.33
C GLU A 47 -1.61 11.67 -3.70
N LEU A 48 -0.53 12.42 -3.95
CA LEU A 48 0.75 12.22 -3.25
C LEU A 48 0.64 12.58 -1.77
N ASP A 49 -0.06 13.67 -1.43
CA ASP A 49 -0.34 14.06 -0.04
C ASP A 49 -1.23 13.02 0.66
N ARG A 50 -2.19 12.44 -0.07
CA ARG A 50 -3.02 11.34 0.42
C ARG A 50 -2.18 10.10 0.70
N ALA A 51 -1.23 9.75 -0.18
CA ALA A 51 -0.32 8.64 0.05
C ALA A 51 0.56 8.87 1.29
N GLU A 52 1.06 10.10 1.49
CA GLU A 52 1.79 10.51 2.69
C GLU A 52 0.95 10.29 3.97
N GLN A 53 -0.30 10.78 3.99
CA GLN A 53 -1.21 10.58 5.11
C GLN A 53 -1.49 9.10 5.40
N LEU A 54 -1.60 8.26 4.36
CA LEU A 54 -1.79 6.82 4.54
C LEU A 54 -0.56 6.16 5.16
N TYR A 55 0.65 6.55 4.77
CA TYR A 55 1.87 6.08 5.43
C TYR A 55 1.96 6.54 6.89
N ASP A 56 1.56 7.78 7.19
CA ASP A 56 1.52 8.28 8.56
C ASP A 56 0.55 7.48 9.44
N ASN A 57 -0.57 7.05 8.87
CA ASN A 57 -1.56 6.18 9.50
C ASN A 57 -1.19 4.69 9.48
N LEU A 58 0.02 4.34 9.02
CA LEU A 58 0.52 2.97 8.87
C LEU A 58 -0.32 2.08 7.92
N MET A 59 -1.11 2.69 7.03
CA MET A 59 -1.92 2.01 6.00
C MET A 59 -1.10 1.77 4.72
N PHE A 60 -0.01 1.03 4.84
CA PHE A 60 1.01 0.90 3.79
C PHE A 60 0.49 0.31 2.47
N ASP A 61 -0.35 -0.73 2.51
CA ASP A 61 -0.79 -1.40 1.28
C ASP A 61 -1.70 -0.48 0.44
N GLU A 62 -2.52 0.34 1.10
CA GLU A 62 -3.34 1.36 0.42
C GLU A 62 -2.47 2.55 -0.01
N ALA A 63 -1.49 2.96 0.80
CA ALA A 63 -0.53 3.99 0.45
C ALA A 63 0.27 3.62 -0.81
N ASP A 64 0.75 2.39 -0.90
CA ASP A 64 1.47 1.83 -2.05
C ASP A 64 0.58 1.86 -3.31
N ARG A 65 -0.67 1.41 -3.21
CA ARG A 65 -1.63 1.45 -4.32
C ARG A 65 -1.84 2.87 -4.85
N VAL A 66 -2.09 3.83 -3.95
CA VAL A 66 -2.31 5.24 -4.33
C VAL A 66 -1.04 5.84 -4.93
N ALA A 67 0.11 5.60 -4.32
CA ALA A 67 1.41 6.09 -4.79
C ALA A 67 1.75 5.54 -6.18
N ASP A 68 1.67 4.23 -6.39
CA ASP A 68 2.02 3.58 -7.67
C ASP A 68 1.11 4.04 -8.81
N MET A 69 -0.20 4.13 -8.55
CA MET A 69 -1.16 4.65 -9.52
C MET A 69 -0.86 6.11 -9.87
N THR A 70 -0.50 6.92 -8.88
CA THR A 70 -0.20 8.35 -9.08
C THR A 70 1.11 8.55 -9.84
N ILE A 71 2.15 7.78 -9.50
CA ILE A 71 3.44 7.76 -10.22
C ILE A 71 3.23 7.37 -11.68
N ALA A 72 2.43 6.35 -11.96
CA ALA A 72 2.13 5.95 -13.34
C ALA A 72 1.44 7.08 -14.13
N ARG A 73 0.50 7.81 -13.50
CA ARG A 73 -0.17 8.96 -14.11
C ARG A 73 0.77 10.14 -14.35
N ILE A 74 1.65 10.43 -13.41
CA ILE A 74 2.69 11.46 -13.55
C ILE A 74 3.62 11.11 -14.72
N ASN A 75 4.13 9.88 -14.78
CA ASN A 75 5.02 9.44 -15.85
C ASN A 75 4.34 9.50 -17.23
N ALA A 76 3.06 9.14 -17.31
CA ALA A 76 2.28 9.28 -18.54
C ALA A 76 2.10 10.75 -18.94
N PHE A 77 1.82 11.63 -17.98
CA PHE A 77 1.70 13.07 -18.22
C PHE A 77 3.03 13.68 -18.69
N LEU A 78 4.14 13.39 -18.01
CA LEU A 78 5.47 13.87 -18.40
C LEU A 78 5.87 13.33 -19.79
N GLY A 79 5.63 12.05 -20.05
CA GLY A 79 5.91 11.42 -21.34
C GLY A 79 5.16 12.05 -22.51
N GLN A 80 3.89 12.44 -22.31
CA GLN A 80 3.07 13.11 -23.33
C GLN A 80 3.52 14.55 -23.63
N ASN A 81 4.17 15.20 -22.68
CA ASN A 81 4.56 16.61 -22.76
C ASN A 81 6.06 16.79 -22.97
N ARG A 82 6.80 15.72 -23.33
CA ARG A 82 8.23 15.81 -23.65
C ARG A 82 8.46 16.82 -24.78
N GLY A 83 9.38 17.77 -24.54
CA GLY A 83 9.71 18.84 -25.48
C GLY A 83 9.00 20.17 -25.21
N ILE A 84 8.09 20.22 -24.23
CA ILE A 84 7.58 21.47 -23.68
C ILE A 84 8.60 22.03 -22.68
N GLU A 85 8.88 23.33 -22.77
CA GLU A 85 9.76 24.03 -21.84
C GLU A 85 9.22 23.93 -20.40
N GLY A 86 10.08 23.61 -19.43
CA GLY A 86 9.69 23.46 -18.02
C GLY A 86 9.30 22.03 -17.59
N VAL A 87 9.17 21.07 -18.52
CA VAL A 87 8.75 19.70 -18.18
C VAL A 87 9.83 18.92 -17.42
N ASP A 88 11.10 19.16 -17.72
CA ASP A 88 12.23 18.53 -17.01
C ASP A 88 12.28 19.00 -15.55
N GLU A 89 11.97 20.26 -15.28
CA GLU A 89 11.85 20.83 -13.93
C GLU A 89 10.67 20.21 -13.18
N ILE A 90 9.52 20.02 -13.85
CA ILE A 90 8.35 19.35 -13.27
C ILE A 90 8.68 17.87 -12.97
N GLU A 91 9.39 17.17 -13.86
CA GLU A 91 9.87 15.81 -13.64
C GLU A 91 10.79 15.73 -12.42
N ALA A 92 11.72 16.70 -12.27
CA ALA A 92 12.61 16.76 -11.12
C ALA A 92 11.82 16.94 -9.79
N VAL A 93 10.80 17.81 -9.77
CA VAL A 93 9.94 18.01 -8.60
C VAL A 93 9.22 16.73 -8.21
N TYR A 94 8.56 16.06 -9.16
CA TYR A 94 7.82 14.83 -8.85
C TYR A 94 8.77 13.68 -8.49
N THR A 95 9.95 13.60 -9.10
CA THR A 95 10.97 12.63 -8.72
C THR A 95 11.42 12.83 -7.27
N ALA A 96 11.67 14.09 -6.86
CA ALA A 96 12.00 14.42 -5.47
C ALA A 96 10.86 14.04 -4.51
N ARG A 97 9.61 14.35 -4.86
CA ARG A 97 8.43 14.02 -4.04
C ARG A 97 8.21 12.52 -3.89
N VAL A 98 8.41 11.75 -4.95
CA VAL A 98 8.34 10.28 -4.91
C VAL A 98 9.46 9.70 -4.05
N ASN A 99 10.67 10.25 -4.13
CA ASN A 99 11.78 9.83 -3.27
C ASN A 99 11.52 10.15 -1.80
N GLN A 100 10.92 11.31 -1.49
CA GLN A 100 10.47 11.63 -0.13
C GLN A 100 9.46 10.61 0.40
N LEU A 101 8.45 10.22 -0.40
CA LEU A 101 7.48 9.19 -0.01
C LEU A 101 8.15 7.84 0.27
N ARG A 102 9.13 7.44 -0.56
CA ARG A 102 9.90 6.19 -0.34
C ARG A 102 10.70 6.24 0.97
N GLN A 103 11.30 7.38 1.28
CA GLN A 103 12.00 7.59 2.56
C GLN A 103 11.03 7.54 3.74
N LEU A 104 9.86 8.17 3.63
CA LEU A 104 8.81 8.11 4.65
C LEU A 104 8.35 6.68 4.91
N LYS A 105 8.07 5.91 3.85
CA LYS A 105 7.74 4.48 3.94
C LYS A 105 8.81 3.71 4.71
N ALA A 106 10.08 3.90 4.33
CA ALA A 106 11.20 3.23 4.99
C ALA A 106 11.30 3.61 6.47
N PHE A 107 11.13 4.90 6.79
CA PHE A 107 11.14 5.40 8.16
C PHE A 107 10.01 4.81 9.01
N LYS A 108 8.81 4.67 8.45
CA LYS A 108 7.62 4.14 9.15
C LYS A 108 7.58 2.61 9.21
N ALA A 109 8.38 1.91 8.41
CA ALA A 109 8.32 0.45 8.30
C ALA A 109 8.57 -0.26 9.64
N ALA A 110 9.52 0.24 10.44
CA ALA A 110 9.80 -0.31 11.77
C ALA A 110 8.60 -0.14 12.73
N ALA A 111 7.89 0.99 12.65
CA ALA A 111 6.69 1.22 13.47
C ALA A 111 5.53 0.30 13.07
N ARG A 112 5.34 0.06 11.76
CA ARG A 112 4.37 -0.93 11.26
C ARG A 112 4.71 -2.33 11.78
N GLU A 113 5.96 -2.74 11.65
CA GLU A 113 6.40 -4.08 12.09
C GLU A 113 6.17 -4.28 13.60
N GLN A 114 6.46 -3.27 14.41
CA GLN A 114 6.19 -3.32 15.85
C GLN A 114 4.68 -3.46 16.14
N MET A 115 3.83 -2.67 15.46
CA MET A 115 2.38 -2.75 15.61
C MET A 115 1.81 -4.12 15.21
N GLU A 116 2.35 -4.73 14.15
CA GLU A 116 1.95 -6.08 13.71
C GLU A 116 2.33 -7.14 14.75
N ARG A 117 3.54 -7.06 15.32
CA ARG A 117 3.98 -7.96 16.40
C ARG A 117 3.11 -7.81 17.66
N ASP A 118 2.82 -6.58 18.06
CA ASP A 118 1.97 -6.30 19.22
C ASP A 118 0.52 -6.77 18.98
N GLY A 119 0.01 -6.62 17.75
CA GLY A 119 -1.27 -7.15 17.32
C GLY A 119 -1.36 -8.67 17.43
N ALA A 120 -0.34 -9.38 16.93
CA ALA A 120 -0.26 -10.84 17.01
C ALA A 120 -0.20 -11.32 18.48
N ALA A 121 0.66 -10.72 19.30
CA ALA A 121 0.77 -11.05 20.72
C ALA A 121 -0.56 -10.85 21.46
N ASN A 122 -1.26 -9.75 21.20
CA ASN A 122 -2.57 -9.47 21.79
C ASN A 122 -3.65 -10.46 21.32
N TYR A 123 -3.63 -10.87 20.06
CA TYR A 123 -4.56 -11.86 19.53
C TYR A 123 -4.37 -13.22 20.23
N ASP A 124 -3.13 -13.67 20.35
CA ASP A 124 -2.79 -14.95 20.98
C ASP A 124 -3.17 -14.96 22.46
N GLN A 125 -2.88 -13.88 23.19
CA GLN A 125 -3.32 -13.71 24.58
C GLN A 125 -4.85 -13.78 24.72
N LYS A 126 -5.58 -13.06 23.85
CA LYS A 126 -7.05 -13.09 23.87
C LYS A 126 -7.60 -14.48 23.52
N ARG A 127 -6.97 -15.19 22.59
CA ARG A 127 -7.33 -16.57 22.24
C ARG A 127 -7.13 -17.51 23.43
N ALA A 128 -5.95 -17.48 24.05
CA ALA A 128 -5.64 -18.30 25.22
C ALA A 128 -6.61 -18.04 26.39
N ALA A 129 -6.94 -16.76 26.64
CA ALA A 129 -7.92 -16.38 27.66
C ALA A 129 -9.33 -16.92 27.36
N ARG A 130 -9.79 -16.87 26.10
CA ARG A 130 -11.08 -17.45 25.69
C ARG A 130 -11.11 -18.97 25.88
N GLU A 131 -10.06 -19.66 25.46
CA GLU A 131 -9.95 -21.12 25.59
C GLU A 131 -9.90 -21.56 27.07
N ARG A 132 -9.22 -20.79 27.92
CA ARG A 132 -9.19 -21.02 29.37
C ARG A 132 -10.58 -20.85 29.99
N LYS A 133 -11.29 -19.76 29.69
CA LYS A 133 -12.66 -19.54 30.19
C LYS A 133 -13.62 -20.64 29.75
N LEU A 134 -13.53 -21.12 28.51
CA LEU A 134 -14.35 -22.22 28.01
C LEU A 134 -14.05 -23.56 28.73
N ARG A 135 -12.79 -23.80 29.09
CA ARG A 135 -12.42 -24.97 29.90
C ARG A 135 -12.99 -24.87 31.32
N GLU A 136 -12.79 -23.73 31.98
CA GLU A 136 -13.30 -23.46 33.32
C GLU A 136 -14.84 -23.58 33.38
N GLN A 137 -15.55 -23.08 32.37
CA GLN A 137 -17.01 -23.23 32.25
C GLN A 137 -17.46 -24.68 32.10
N ARG A 138 -16.79 -25.46 31.24
CA ARG A 138 -17.11 -26.89 31.05
C ARG A 138 -16.85 -27.70 32.32
N GLU A 139 -15.74 -27.43 33.00
CA GLU A 139 -15.44 -28.06 34.29
C GLU A 139 -16.47 -27.68 35.34
N HIS A 140 -16.86 -26.42 35.43
CA HIS A 140 -17.88 -25.96 36.38
C HIS A 140 -19.23 -26.63 36.10
N GLN A 141 -19.67 -26.68 34.83
CA GLN A 141 -20.91 -27.38 34.44
C GLN A 141 -20.86 -28.86 34.80
N TYR A 142 -19.72 -29.53 34.58
CA TYR A 142 -19.54 -30.92 34.98
C TYR A 142 -19.64 -31.10 36.50
N ARG A 143 -18.97 -30.23 37.29
CA ARG A 143 -19.07 -30.26 38.76
C ARG A 143 -20.51 -30.09 39.23
N MET A 144 -21.24 -29.12 38.69
CA MET A 144 -22.65 -28.90 39.00
C MET A 144 -23.53 -30.11 38.63
N ALA A 145 -23.28 -30.75 37.48
CA ALA A 145 -24.00 -31.95 37.07
C ALA A 145 -23.73 -33.14 38.02
N VAL A 146 -22.48 -33.32 38.44
CA VAL A 146 -22.09 -34.35 39.42
C VAL A 146 -22.75 -34.09 40.78
N GLU A 147 -22.77 -32.85 41.24
CA GLU A 147 -23.44 -32.47 42.48
C GLU A 147 -24.96 -32.69 42.41
N ALA A 148 -25.60 -32.29 41.30
CA ALA A 148 -27.01 -32.54 41.07
C ALA A 148 -27.33 -34.04 41.08
N ARG A 149 -26.48 -34.87 40.45
CA ARG A 149 -26.58 -36.33 40.48
C ARG A 149 -26.50 -36.86 41.92
N ARG A 150 -25.49 -36.43 42.70
CA ARG A 150 -25.32 -36.84 44.10
C ARG A 150 -26.54 -36.48 44.96
N ILE A 151 -27.11 -35.30 44.77
CA ILE A 151 -28.33 -34.87 45.46
C ILE A 151 -29.52 -35.77 45.08
N ALA A 152 -29.69 -36.08 43.79
CA ALA A 152 -30.75 -36.96 43.33
C ALA A 152 -30.58 -38.39 43.88
N GLU A 153 -29.36 -38.93 43.85
CA GLU A 153 -29.02 -40.22 44.43
C GLU A 153 -29.34 -40.28 45.93
N ALA A 154 -28.95 -39.26 46.70
CA ALA A 154 -29.25 -39.18 48.13
C ALA A 154 -30.77 -39.17 48.41
N ARG A 155 -31.55 -38.46 47.59
CA ARG A 155 -33.02 -38.45 47.69
C ARG A 155 -33.65 -39.78 47.31
N ALA A 156 -33.04 -40.50 46.36
CA ALA A 156 -33.54 -41.79 45.87
C ALA A 156 -33.17 -42.95 46.80
N ALA A 157 -32.04 -42.87 47.50
CA ALA A 157 -31.51 -43.93 48.37
C ALA A 157 -32.54 -44.46 49.39
N ARG A 158 -33.37 -43.57 49.96
CA ARG A 158 -34.43 -43.92 50.93
C ARG A 158 -35.54 -44.80 50.35
N TRP A 159 -35.75 -44.76 49.04
CA TRP A 159 -36.76 -45.55 48.33
C TRP A 159 -36.16 -46.79 47.69
N TRP A 160 -34.83 -46.89 47.61
CA TRP A 160 -34.16 -47.89 46.78
C TRP A 160 -34.43 -49.33 47.21
N SER A 161 -34.49 -49.60 48.51
CA SER A 161 -34.81 -50.94 49.04
C SER A 161 -36.23 -51.39 48.70
N ILE A 162 -37.17 -50.44 48.61
CA ILE A 162 -38.58 -50.70 48.26
C ILE A 162 -38.69 -51.12 46.79
N TRP A 163 -37.92 -50.49 45.90
CA TRP A 163 -38.02 -50.74 44.46
C TRP A 163 -37.06 -51.82 43.94
N ALA A 164 -35.86 -51.92 44.49
CA ALA A 164 -34.80 -52.80 43.99
C ALA A 164 -34.51 -54.01 44.89
N GLY A 165 -35.21 -54.15 46.03
CA GLY A 165 -35.06 -55.27 46.97
C GLY A 165 -33.74 -55.32 47.75
N ARG A 166 -32.87 -54.30 47.59
CA ARG A 166 -31.57 -54.17 48.28
C ARG A 166 -31.23 -52.71 48.55
N SER A 167 -30.36 -52.46 49.53
CA SER A 167 -29.87 -51.11 49.83
C SER A 167 -29.05 -50.52 48.68
N TYR A 168 -29.15 -49.20 48.48
CA TYR A 168 -28.37 -48.48 47.47
C TYR A 168 -26.92 -48.35 47.90
N SER A 169 -25.98 -48.63 46.99
CA SER A 169 -24.56 -48.32 47.16
C SER A 169 -24.12 -47.42 45.98
N PRO A 170 -23.77 -46.15 46.22
CA PRO A 170 -23.38 -45.24 45.14
C PRO A 170 -22.03 -45.65 44.53
N ILE A 171 -21.90 -45.50 43.22
CA ILE A 171 -20.62 -45.68 42.53
C ILE A 171 -19.71 -44.51 42.89
N LEU A 172 -18.69 -44.78 43.71
CA LEU A 172 -17.63 -43.83 44.03
C LEU A 172 -16.65 -43.76 42.84
N ILE A 173 -16.83 -42.75 41.99
CA ILE A 173 -15.80 -42.38 41.01
C ILE A 173 -14.82 -41.48 41.76
N PHE A 174 -13.64 -42.02 42.08
CA PHE A 174 -12.50 -41.22 42.55
C PHE A 174 -11.96 -40.46 41.34
N ASN A 175 -11.78 -39.14 41.51
CA ASN A 175 -11.06 -38.31 40.54
C ASN A 175 -9.56 -38.46 40.75
#